data_AF-G5A728-F1
#
_entry.id   AF-G5A728-F1
#
_cell.length_a   1.000
_cell.length_b   1.000
_cell.length_c   1.000
_cell.angle_alpha   90.00
_cell.angle_beta   90.00
_cell.angle_gamma   90.00
#
_symmetry.space_group_name_H-M   'P 1'
#
loop_
_entity.id
_entity.type
_entity.pdbx_description
1 polymer ?
#
loop_
_entity_poly.entity_id
_entity_poly.type
_entity_poly.pdbx_seq_one_letter_code
_entity_poly.pdbx_strand_id
1 'polypeptide(L)'
;KEKLALLRRWKVDNPDWALEEAAVELGVKESTLRGWVKRYWDVCDKEVGSDRKRNEGGGRKHKMKPFNACPTKPQQQNSVDCGIYLLYFIEKISTAIMKDRPHTLRGSMDKFCSDKFNVE
;
A
#
# COMPACT_ATOMS: atom_id res chain seq x y z
N LYS A 1 -1.59 -10.92 18.46
CA LYS A 1 -2.50 -11.98 18.94
C LYS A 1 -2.69 -11.88 20.46
N GLU A 2 -1.62 -11.68 21.22
CA GLU A 2 -1.60 -11.49 22.68
C GLU A 2 -2.63 -10.50 23.25
N LYS A 3 -2.76 -9.28 22.70
CA LYS A 3 -3.75 -8.29 23.18
C LYS A 3 -5.21 -8.76 23.16
N LEU A 4 -5.61 -9.55 22.16
CA LEU A 4 -7.00 -10.04 22.06
C LEU A 4 -7.23 -11.18 23.05
N ALA A 5 -6.20 -11.99 23.30
CA ALA A 5 -6.25 -13.03 24.33
C ALA A 5 -6.41 -12.42 25.73
N LEU A 6 -5.68 -11.34 26.04
CA LEU A 6 -5.82 -10.63 27.32
C LEU A 6 -7.21 -10.01 27.49
N LEU A 7 -7.78 -9.41 26.44
CA LEU A 7 -9.16 -8.90 26.48
C LEU A 7 -10.20 -10.01 26.62
N ARG A 8 -10.03 -11.15 25.94
CA ARG A 8 -10.90 -12.32 26.12
C ARG A 8 -10.85 -12.84 27.56
N ARG A 9 -9.63 -12.96 28.12
CA ARG A 9 -9.43 -13.37 29.51
C ARG A 9 -10.18 -12.46 30.47
N TRP A 10 -10.06 -11.14 30.30
CA TRP A 10 -10.81 -10.19 31.11
C TRP A 10 -12.33 -10.37 30.93
N LYS A 11 -12.81 -10.41 29.69
CA LYS A 11 -14.25 -10.47 29.39
C LYS A 11 -14.93 -11.77 29.85
N VAL A 12 -14.21 -12.89 29.82
CA VAL A 12 -14.74 -14.22 30.18
C VAL A 12 -14.53 -14.52 31.65
N ASP A 13 -13.31 -14.33 32.15
CA ASP A 13 -12.96 -14.78 33.50
C ASP A 13 -13.39 -13.76 34.56
N ASN A 14 -13.42 -12.46 34.23
CA ASN A 14 -13.66 -11.39 35.22
C ASN A 14 -14.40 -10.17 34.62
N PRO A 15 -15.66 -10.32 34.19
CA PRO A 15 -16.41 -9.24 33.54
C PRO A 15 -16.64 -8.01 34.43
N ASP A 16 -16.59 -8.18 35.74
CA ASP A 16 -16.89 -7.13 36.73
C ASP A 16 -15.70 -6.23 37.08
N TRP A 17 -14.49 -6.60 36.64
CA TRP A 17 -13.30 -5.80 36.96
C TRP A 17 -13.40 -4.41 36.38
N ALA A 18 -13.03 -3.43 37.21
CA ALA A 18 -12.78 -2.08 36.73
C ALA A 18 -11.55 -2.07 35.82
N LEU A 19 -11.48 -1.08 34.92
CA LEU A 19 -10.37 -0.93 33.98
C LEU A 19 -9.00 -0.86 34.68
N GLU A 20 -8.93 -0.24 35.87
CA GLU A 20 -7.72 -0.10 36.67
C GLU A 20 -7.26 -1.45 37.24
N GLU A 21 -8.19 -2.23 37.79
CA GLU A 21 -7.93 -3.57 38.34
C GLU A 21 -7.46 -4.51 37.23
N ALA A 22 -8.15 -4.51 36.09
CA ALA A 22 -7.74 -5.29 34.93
C ALA A 22 -6.38 -4.88 34.37
N ALA A 23 -6.02 -3.59 34.44
CA ALA A 23 -4.71 -3.10 34.00
C ALA A 23 -3.57 -3.64 34.88
N VAL A 24 -3.77 -3.68 36.20
CA VAL A 24 -2.81 -4.22 37.16
C VAL A 24 -2.64 -5.72 36.95
N GLU A 25 -3.73 -6.48 36.90
CA GLU A 25 -3.69 -7.94 36.83
C GLU A 25 -3.17 -8.46 35.47
N LEU A 26 -3.48 -7.75 34.39
CA LEU A 26 -2.95 -8.08 33.06
C LEU A 26 -1.52 -7.54 32.83
N GLY A 27 -0.99 -6.74 33.75
CA GLY A 27 0.35 -6.14 33.64
C GLY A 27 0.47 -5.12 32.49
N VAL A 28 -0.63 -4.49 32.08
CA VAL A 28 -0.68 -3.55 30.95
C VAL A 28 -1.01 -2.16 31.46
N LYS A 29 -0.30 -1.13 30.96
CA LYS A 29 -0.63 0.27 31.27
C LYS A 29 -2.11 0.56 30.98
N GLU A 30 -2.81 1.15 31.93
CA GLU A 30 -4.25 1.43 31.87
C GLU A 30 -4.65 2.21 30.60
N SER A 31 -3.88 3.23 30.20
CA SER A 31 -4.11 3.99 28.97
C SER A 31 -4.05 3.13 27.69
N THR A 32 -3.20 2.11 27.70
CA THR A 32 -3.05 1.17 26.59
C THR A 32 -4.25 0.22 26.57
N LEU A 33 -4.62 -0.34 27.73
CA LEU A 33 -5.77 -1.22 27.89
C LEU A 33 -7.07 -0.50 27.50
N ARG A 34 -7.26 0.75 27.94
CA ARG A 34 -8.37 1.62 27.54
C ARG A 34 -8.48 1.76 26.03
N GLY A 35 -7.35 2.01 25.37
CA GLY A 35 -7.28 2.09 23.92
C GLY A 35 -7.56 0.76 23.22
N TRP A 36 -7.33 -0.38 23.88
CA TRP A 36 -7.66 -1.70 23.35
C TRP A 36 -9.15 -1.99 23.49
N VAL A 37 -9.73 -1.79 24.68
CA VAL A 37 -11.18 -1.94 24.93
C VAL A 37 -11.98 -1.17 23.88
N LYS A 38 -11.70 0.13 23.72
CA LYS A 38 -12.42 0.98 22.76
C LYS A 38 -12.39 0.46 21.31
N ARG A 39 -11.36 -0.28 20.91
CA ARG A 39 -11.16 -0.73 19.52
C ARG A 39 -11.52 -2.18 19.29
N TYR A 40 -11.50 -3.01 20.34
CA TYR A 40 -11.48 -4.45 20.19
C TYR A 40 -12.43 -5.20 21.13
N TRP A 41 -13.11 -4.53 22.09
CA TRP A 41 -13.96 -5.22 23.08
C TRP A 41 -15.10 -6.05 22.46
N ASP A 42 -15.77 -5.51 21.44
CA ASP A 42 -16.90 -6.19 20.79
C ASP A 42 -16.48 -7.26 19.79
N VAL A 43 -15.21 -7.22 19.39
CA VAL A 43 -14.64 -8.09 18.35
C VAL A 43 -13.55 -9.00 18.89
N CYS A 44 -13.26 -8.98 20.19
CA CYS A 44 -12.20 -9.77 20.77
C CYS A 44 -12.46 -11.25 20.58
N ASP A 45 -13.73 -11.68 20.62
CA ASP A 45 -14.17 -13.08 20.52
C ASP A 45 -14.17 -13.62 19.08
N LYS A 46 -14.14 -12.72 18.08
CA LYS A 46 -14.05 -13.11 16.68
C LYS A 46 -12.62 -13.55 16.37
N GLU A 47 -12.44 -14.66 15.67
CA GLU A 47 -11.15 -15.03 15.12
C GLU A 47 -10.75 -14.01 14.05
N VAL A 48 -10.05 -12.97 14.47
CA VAL A 48 -9.53 -11.96 13.55
C VAL A 48 -8.15 -12.43 13.12
N GLY A 49 -8.09 -13.08 11.95
CA GLY A 49 -6.86 -13.17 11.17
C GLY A 49 -6.20 -11.79 11.08
N SER A 50 -4.88 -11.73 10.93
CA SER A 50 -4.10 -10.48 10.96
C SER A 50 -4.53 -9.43 9.90
N ASP A 51 -5.43 -9.80 9.00
CA ASP A 51 -5.85 -8.99 7.88
C ASP A 51 -6.94 -8.04 8.31
N ARG A 52 -6.53 -6.84 8.73
CA ARG A 52 -7.41 -5.68 8.74
C ARG A 52 -7.82 -5.39 7.28
N LYS A 53 -8.90 -6.02 6.83
CA LYS A 53 -9.58 -5.58 5.61
C LYS A 53 -10.20 -4.22 5.88
N ARG A 54 -9.88 -3.24 5.04
CA ARG A 54 -10.49 -1.92 5.04
C ARG A 54 -11.95 -2.10 4.60
N ASN A 55 -12.91 -1.51 5.31
CA ASN A 55 -14.29 -1.45 4.83
C ASN A 55 -14.30 -0.79 3.44
N GLU A 56 -15.20 -1.22 2.55
CA GLU A 56 -15.37 -0.54 1.25
C GLU A 56 -15.62 0.96 1.48
N GLY A 57 -14.83 1.81 0.80
CA GLY A 57 -14.84 3.26 1.00
C GLY A 57 -14.17 3.79 2.29
N GLY A 58 -13.73 2.90 3.19
CA GLY A 58 -13.12 3.20 4.48
C GLY A 58 -11.66 3.64 4.40
N GLY A 59 -11.33 4.64 3.60
CA GLY A 59 -9.97 5.16 3.46
C GLY A 59 -9.95 6.66 3.23
N ARG A 60 -8.77 7.28 3.36
CA ARG A 60 -8.58 8.65 2.90
C ARG A 60 -8.93 8.67 1.41
N LYS A 61 -10.01 9.36 1.05
CA LYS A 61 -10.41 9.52 -0.35
C LYS A 61 -9.21 10.09 -1.10
N HIS A 62 -8.74 9.35 -2.10
CA HIS A 62 -7.69 9.85 -2.98
C HIS A 62 -8.30 11.01 -3.76
N LYS A 63 -7.97 12.25 -3.38
CA LYS A 63 -8.32 13.40 -4.21
C LYS A 63 -7.44 13.29 -5.45
N MET A 64 -8.04 13.04 -6.61
CA MET A 64 -7.34 13.23 -7.87
C MET A 64 -6.78 14.65 -7.85
N LYS A 65 -5.45 14.78 -7.92
CA LYS A 65 -4.85 16.09 -8.18
C LYS A 65 -5.41 16.57 -9.54
N PRO A 66 -5.71 17.87 -9.70
CA PRO A 66 -6.06 18.40 -11.00
C PRO A 66 -4.96 18.03 -11.99
N PHE A 67 -5.38 17.71 -13.21
CA PHE A 67 -4.63 17.11 -14.32
C PHE A 67 -3.31 17.81 -14.73
N ASN A 68 -2.90 18.90 -14.06
CA ASN A 68 -1.86 19.81 -14.51
C ASN A 68 -0.50 19.68 -13.77
N ALA A 69 -0.18 18.54 -13.13
CA ALA A 69 1.01 18.43 -12.28
C ALA A 69 2.16 17.55 -12.82
N CYS A 70 2.17 17.17 -14.09
CA CYS A 70 3.38 16.63 -14.73
C CYS A 70 3.41 16.97 -16.23
N PRO A 71 4.38 17.76 -16.72
CA PRO A 71 4.53 18.07 -18.14
C PRO A 71 5.21 16.92 -18.87
N THR A 72 4.62 15.73 -18.85
CA THR A 72 5.04 14.58 -19.66
C THR A 72 3.93 14.29 -20.66
N LYS A 73 4.15 14.57 -21.94
CA LYS A 73 3.32 14.07 -23.05
C LYS A 73 3.99 12.82 -23.66
N PRO A 74 3.23 11.82 -24.15
CA PRO A 74 1.77 11.82 -24.34
C PRO A 74 0.99 11.14 -23.22
N GLN A 75 -0.28 11.53 -23.17
CA GLN A 75 -1.30 11.13 -22.22
C GLN A 75 -1.77 9.70 -22.53
N GLN A 76 -1.43 8.74 -21.67
CA GLN A 76 -1.84 7.35 -21.82
C GLN A 76 -3.38 7.25 -21.83
N GLN A 77 -3.95 6.81 -22.96
CA GLN A 77 -5.41 6.69 -23.12
C GLN A 77 -5.96 5.41 -22.48
N ASN A 78 -5.16 4.35 -22.38
CA ASN A 78 -5.50 3.16 -21.61
C ASN A 78 -4.24 2.53 -20.97
N SER A 79 -4.43 1.68 -19.94
CA SER A 79 -3.33 0.98 -19.25
C SER A 79 -2.72 -0.17 -20.05
N VAL A 80 -3.33 -0.56 -21.16
CA VAL A 80 -2.81 -1.59 -22.08
C VAL A 80 -1.75 -0.96 -23.00
N ASP A 81 -1.95 0.30 -23.38
CA ASP A 81 -1.04 1.07 -24.22
C ASP A 81 0.31 1.18 -23.52
N CYS A 82 0.35 1.51 -22.22
CA CYS A 82 1.62 1.67 -21.50
C CYS A 82 2.51 0.43 -21.55
N GLY A 83 1.92 -0.77 -21.52
CA GLY A 83 2.65 -2.02 -21.66
C GLY A 83 3.27 -2.18 -23.05
N ILE A 84 2.52 -1.87 -24.11
CA ILE A 84 3.00 -1.95 -25.50
C ILE A 84 4.12 -0.93 -25.76
N TYR A 85 3.98 0.31 -25.26
CA TYR A 85 5.04 1.34 -25.33
C TYR A 85 6.33 0.86 -24.65
N LEU A 86 6.23 0.30 -23.44
CA LEU A 86 7.39 -0.21 -22.72
C LEU A 86 8.07 -1.36 -23.47
N LEU A 87 7.29 -2.33 -23.96
CA LEU A 87 7.82 -3.46 -24.72
C LEU A 87 8.53 -3.01 -26.00
N TYR A 88 7.94 -2.07 -26.74
CA TYR A 88 8.53 -1.51 -27.95
C TYR A 88 9.89 -0.83 -27.68
N PHE A 89 9.98 0.02 -26.66
CA PHE A 89 11.24 0.69 -26.34
C PHE A 89 12.30 -0.28 -25.80
N ILE A 90 11.91 -1.30 -25.03
CA ILE A 90 12.83 -2.35 -24.56
C ILE A 90 13.44 -3.11 -25.75
N GLU A 91 12.62 -3.52 -26.72
CA GLU A 91 13.10 -4.23 -27.91
C GLU A 91 14.04 -3.35 -28.75
N LYS A 92 13.68 -2.08 -28.94
CA LYS A 92 14.50 -1.13 -29.69
C LYS A 92 15.87 -0.89 -29.03
N ILE A 93 15.89 -0.68 -27.72
CA ILE A 93 17.13 -0.50 -26.96
C ILE A 93 17.98 -1.78 -27.02
N SER A 94 17.36 -2.95 -26.84
CA SER A 94 18.04 -4.25 -26.92
C SER A 94 18.71 -4.44 -28.29
N THR A 95 17.98 -4.16 -29.37
CA THR A 95 18.51 -4.26 -30.75
C THR A 95 19.69 -3.33 -30.97
N ALA A 96 19.62 -2.09 -30.47
CA ALA A 96 20.72 -1.13 -30.59
C ALA A 96 21.95 -1.56 -29.78
N ILE A 97 21.77 -2.09 -28.56
CA ILE A 97 22.87 -2.64 -27.75
C ILE A 97 23.55 -3.81 -28.46
N MET A 98 22.75 -4.73 -29.01
CA MET A 98 23.27 -5.91 -29.70
C MET A 98 24.06 -5.56 -30.96
N LYS A 99 23.61 -4.52 -31.70
CA LYS A 99 24.26 -4.07 -32.93
C LYS A 99 25.51 -3.24 -32.68
N ASP A 100 25.41 -2.21 -31.85
CA ASP A 100 26.45 -1.18 -31.72
C ASP A 100 27.42 -1.48 -30.55
N ARG A 101 27.07 -2.42 -29.66
CA ARG A 101 27.81 -2.81 -28.42
C ARG A 101 28.47 -1.63 -27.70
N PRO A 102 27.72 -0.57 -27.37
CA PRO A 102 28.30 0.62 -26.78
C PRO A 102 28.78 0.35 -25.35
N HIS A 103 29.88 0.97 -24.95
CA HIS A 103 30.38 0.92 -23.56
C HIS A 103 29.48 1.71 -22.59
N THR A 104 28.62 2.61 -23.10
CA THR A 104 27.66 3.38 -22.30
C THR A 104 26.42 3.75 -23.10
N LEU A 105 25.27 3.80 -22.43
CA LEU A 105 23.98 4.15 -23.04
C LEU A 105 23.56 5.60 -22.74
N ARG A 106 24.31 6.31 -21.89
CA ARG A 106 23.89 7.61 -21.35
C ARG A 106 23.66 8.69 -22.43
N GLY A 107 24.47 8.72 -23.49
CA GLY A 107 24.32 9.68 -24.59
C GLY A 107 23.35 9.23 -25.69
N SER A 108 22.97 7.95 -25.71
CA SER A 108 22.10 7.38 -26.77
C SER A 108 20.66 7.22 -26.33
N MET A 109 20.38 7.33 -25.02
CA MET A 109 19.05 7.12 -24.47
C MET A 109 18.01 8.10 -25.02
N ASP A 110 18.38 9.37 -25.16
CA ASP A 110 17.49 10.40 -25.71
C ASP A 110 17.07 10.07 -27.15
N LYS A 111 17.99 9.51 -27.95
CA LYS A 111 17.72 9.04 -29.32
C LYS A 111 16.84 7.79 -29.35
N PHE A 112 16.98 6.89 -28.38
CA PHE A 112 16.13 5.71 -28.31
C PHE A 112 14.69 6.06 -27.94
N CYS A 113 14.51 7.03 -27.04
CA CYS A 113 13.21 7.51 -26.57
C CYS A 113 12.54 8.52 -27.52
N SER A 114 13.23 9.08 -28.51
CA SER A 114 12.68 10.08 -29.45
C SER A 114 12.02 9.47 -30.71
N ASP A 115 11.47 8.26 -30.65
CA ASP A 115 10.91 7.58 -31.84
C ASP A 115 9.51 8.09 -32.23
N LYS A 116 9.15 7.88 -33.50
CA LYS A 116 7.85 8.19 -34.12
C LYS A 116 6.67 7.50 -33.44
N PHE A 117 6.90 6.47 -32.62
CA PHE A 117 5.87 5.88 -31.78
C PHE A 117 5.30 6.89 -30.75
N ASN A 118 6.03 7.97 -30.44
CA ASN A 118 5.57 9.07 -29.58
C ASN A 118 4.91 10.24 -30.36
N VAL A 119 4.64 10.08 -31.66
CA VAL A 119 4.03 11.13 -32.50
C VAL A 119 2.60 10.70 -32.83
N GLU A 120 1.62 11.53 -32.45
CA GLU A 120 0.23 11.43 -32.88
C GLU A 120 0.09 11.37 -34.41
#